data_AF-A0A022XIL7-F1
#
_entry.id   AF-A0A022XIL7-F1
#
_cell.length_a   1.000
_cell.length_b   1.000
_cell.length_c   1.000
_cell.angle_alpha   90.00
_cell.angle_beta   90.00
_cell.angle_gamma   90.00
#
_symmetry.space_group_name_H-M   'P 1'
#
loop_
_entity.id
_entity.type
_entity.pdbx_description
1 polymer ?
#
loop_
_entity_poly.entity_id
_entity_poly.type
_entity_poly.pdbx_seq_one_letter_code
_entity_poly.pdbx_strand_id
1 'polypeptide(L)'
;MDRTFTVEPQLAEFDVPISDFFDSKSEYNAFIIGAFIFSPARNPNTTVSDDEIRRSTRALLLRRAITDSLGGLWEGPGGSCDDTDATVLDSVAREVYEETGLHVSHIRDLVAVDRWDRVKDGEHIKAIKFSFWVDVHEAHQAPENSHFAPDWEDQIKLAPGEHEQYRWVTEAEVRRYLAGEDEAVKFTFPATAKNYLEAFAVYNRV
;
A
#
# COMPACT_ATOMS: atom_id res chain seq x y z
N MET A 1 -1.47 -18.96 13.13
CA MET A 1 -0.19 -18.30 13.44
C MET A 1 -0.50 -17.12 14.32
N ASP A 2 0.37 -16.78 15.27
CA ASP A 2 0.19 -15.57 16.05
C ASP A 2 0.34 -14.35 15.14
N ARG A 3 -0.54 -13.36 15.30
CA ARG A 3 -0.51 -12.13 14.51
C ARG A 3 0.82 -11.40 14.76
N THR A 4 1.53 -11.07 13.67
CA THR A 4 2.87 -10.44 13.71
C THR A 4 2.84 -8.92 13.64
N PHE A 5 1.65 -8.32 13.57
CA PHE A 5 1.44 -6.89 13.49
C PHE A 5 0.51 -6.39 14.59
N THR A 6 0.59 -5.10 14.84
CA THR A 6 -0.29 -4.37 15.77
C THR A 6 -1.18 -3.40 14.98
N VAL A 7 -2.27 -2.95 15.61
CA VAL A 7 -3.31 -2.16 14.95
C VAL A 7 -3.67 -0.99 15.85
N GLU A 8 -3.80 0.21 15.28
CA GLU A 8 -4.29 1.37 16.03
C GLU A 8 -5.75 1.15 16.50
N PRO A 9 -6.10 1.51 17.75
CA PRO A 9 -7.41 1.19 18.33
C PRO A 9 -8.61 1.72 17.53
N GLN A 10 -8.43 2.81 16.77
CA GLN A 10 -9.48 3.39 15.94
C GLN A 10 -9.91 2.48 14.77
N LEU A 11 -9.09 1.48 14.43
CA LEU A 11 -9.36 0.52 13.35
C LEU A 11 -10.05 -0.75 13.85
N ALA A 12 -10.53 -0.78 15.10
CA ALA A 12 -11.17 -1.95 15.70
C ALA A 12 -12.36 -2.50 14.89
N GLU A 13 -13.05 -1.66 14.09
CA GLU A 13 -14.15 -2.13 13.23
C GLU A 13 -13.68 -3.04 12.09
N PHE A 14 -12.40 -2.97 11.70
CA PHE A 14 -11.78 -3.81 10.67
C PHE A 14 -11.12 -5.06 11.27
N ASP A 15 -11.02 -5.12 12.60
CA ASP A 15 -10.36 -6.18 13.36
C ASP A 15 -11.36 -7.15 14.01
N VAL A 16 -12.42 -7.47 13.28
CA VAL A 16 -13.47 -8.43 13.63
C VAL A 16 -13.44 -9.61 12.65
N PRO A 17 -14.05 -10.76 12.97
CA PRO A 17 -14.13 -11.88 12.03
C PRO A 17 -14.61 -11.40 10.66
N ILE A 18 -13.92 -11.80 9.58
CA ILE A 18 -14.17 -11.21 8.26
C ILE A 18 -15.60 -11.42 7.77
N SER A 19 -16.22 -12.55 8.13
CA SER A 19 -17.64 -12.83 7.88
C SER A 19 -18.56 -11.78 8.50
N ASP A 20 -18.29 -11.40 9.74
CA ASP A 20 -19.09 -10.41 10.48
C ASP A 20 -18.92 -9.02 9.82
N PHE A 21 -17.71 -8.71 9.35
CA PHE A 21 -17.46 -7.48 8.61
C PHE A 21 -18.22 -7.45 7.27
N PHE A 22 -18.21 -8.53 6.49
CA PHE A 22 -18.95 -8.62 5.24
C PHE A 22 -20.46 -8.51 5.47
N ASP A 23 -20.99 -9.21 6.48
CA ASP A 23 -22.41 -9.14 6.84
C ASP A 23 -22.83 -7.73 7.26
N SER A 24 -21.94 -6.98 7.94
CA SER A 24 -22.19 -5.57 8.30
C SER A 24 -22.34 -4.63 7.10
N LYS A 25 -21.90 -5.08 5.91
CA LYS A 25 -21.82 -4.30 4.66
C LYS A 25 -22.43 -5.08 3.49
N SER A 26 -23.55 -5.76 3.77
CA SER A 26 -24.28 -6.63 2.83
C SER A 26 -24.69 -5.98 1.50
N GLU A 27 -24.61 -4.65 1.37
CA GLU A 27 -24.83 -3.96 0.09
C GLU A 27 -23.67 -4.12 -0.91
N TYR A 28 -22.49 -4.55 -0.46
CA TYR A 28 -21.32 -4.85 -1.29
C TYR A 28 -21.10 -6.37 -1.37
N ASN A 29 -20.54 -6.80 -2.50
CA ASN A 29 -20.19 -8.21 -2.74
C ASN A 29 -18.74 -8.40 -3.19
N ALA A 30 -17.95 -7.32 -3.21
CA ALA A 30 -16.51 -7.37 -3.41
C ALA A 30 -15.82 -6.42 -2.42
N PHE A 31 -14.96 -6.97 -1.59
CA PHE A 31 -14.19 -6.24 -0.59
C PHE A 31 -12.72 -6.27 -0.99
N ILE A 32 -12.13 -5.09 -1.13
CA ILE A 32 -10.76 -4.90 -1.60
C ILE A 32 -10.00 -4.12 -0.54
N ILE A 33 -8.72 -4.42 -0.37
CA ILE A 33 -7.83 -3.66 0.48
C ILE A 33 -6.72 -2.98 -0.31
N GLY A 34 -6.04 -2.04 0.32
CA GLY A 34 -4.84 -1.41 -0.20
C GLY A 34 -3.93 -0.97 0.93
N ALA A 35 -2.64 -0.84 0.64
CA ALA A 35 -1.65 -0.38 1.58
C ALA A 35 -0.86 0.81 1.02
N PHE A 36 -0.63 1.80 1.86
CA PHE A 36 0.37 2.84 1.67
C PHE A 36 1.56 2.52 2.57
N ILE A 37 2.71 2.24 1.96
CA ILE A 37 3.97 1.98 2.66
C ILE A 37 4.90 3.15 2.38
N PHE A 38 5.38 3.81 3.43
CA PHE A 38 6.27 4.95 3.32
C PHE A 38 7.72 4.59 3.60
N SER A 39 8.61 5.15 2.79
CA SER A 39 10.00 5.33 3.16
C SER A 39 10.21 6.76 3.67
N PRO A 40 10.68 6.94 4.93
CA PRO A 40 10.90 8.26 5.50
C PRO A 40 12.03 9.00 4.79
N ALA A 41 11.99 10.33 4.86
CA ALA A 41 13.12 11.15 4.45
C ALA A 41 14.38 10.81 5.27
N ARG A 42 15.54 10.67 4.62
CA ARG A 42 16.81 10.44 5.35
C ARG A 42 17.27 11.73 6.03
N ASN A 43 17.72 11.60 7.28
CA ASN A 43 18.22 12.74 8.04
C ASN A 43 19.51 13.30 7.39
N PRO A 44 19.63 14.61 7.16
CA PRO A 44 20.83 15.21 6.56
C PRO A 44 22.11 15.05 7.40
N ASN A 45 22.01 14.64 8.68
CA ASN A 45 23.17 14.32 9.52
C ASN A 45 23.74 12.90 9.29
N THR A 46 23.17 12.10 8.38
CA THR A 46 23.72 10.79 8.02
C THR A 46 24.93 11.00 7.09
N THR A 47 26.11 10.50 7.46
CA THR A 47 27.33 10.58 6.63
C THR A 47 27.22 9.68 5.40
N VAL A 48 26.51 10.15 4.38
CA VAL A 48 26.41 9.51 3.06
C VAL A 48 26.58 10.58 1.99
N SER A 49 26.93 10.19 0.76
CA SER A 49 27.25 11.15 -0.32
C SER A 49 26.16 12.21 -0.53
N ASP A 50 26.54 13.44 -0.89
CA ASP A 50 25.65 14.61 -0.97
C ASP A 50 24.32 14.41 -1.73
N ASP A 51 24.25 13.50 -2.71
CA ASP A 51 23.02 13.17 -3.45
C ASP A 51 21.99 12.36 -2.62
N GLU A 52 22.43 11.65 -1.58
CA GLU A 52 21.57 10.84 -0.70
C GLU A 52 21.05 11.63 0.52
N ILE A 53 21.69 12.76 0.83
CA ILE A 53 21.40 13.66 1.97
C ILE A 53 20.04 14.38 1.84
N ARG A 54 19.39 14.37 0.67
CA ARG A 54 18.16 15.15 0.37
C ARG A 54 16.98 14.31 -0.11
N ARG A 55 16.84 13.07 0.34
CA ARG A 55 15.69 12.24 -0.05
C ARG A 55 14.44 12.66 0.70
N SER A 56 13.42 13.13 -0.04
CA SER A 56 12.06 13.34 0.47
C SER A 56 11.41 12.03 0.88
N THR A 57 10.37 12.11 1.72
CA THR A 57 9.46 10.99 1.97
C THR A 57 8.92 10.44 0.65
N ARG A 58 8.93 9.11 0.52
CA ARG A 58 8.43 8.40 -0.66
C ARG A 58 7.41 7.34 -0.25
N ALA A 59 6.51 6.99 -1.15
CA ALA A 59 5.56 5.91 -0.98
C ALA A 59 5.80 4.82 -2.04
N LEU A 60 5.59 3.56 -1.69
CA LEU A 60 5.78 2.44 -2.61
C LEU A 60 4.65 2.39 -3.64
N LEU A 61 5.01 2.14 -4.89
CA LEU A 61 4.12 1.74 -5.97
C LEU A 61 4.63 0.46 -6.62
N LEU A 62 3.70 -0.37 -7.06
CA LEU A 62 3.92 -1.56 -7.87
C LEU A 62 3.35 -1.32 -9.27
N ARG A 63 4.04 -1.81 -10.29
CA ARG A 63 3.58 -1.77 -11.67
C ARG A 63 2.99 -3.12 -12.03
N ARG A 64 1.71 -3.13 -12.38
CA ARG A 64 0.99 -4.32 -12.83
C ARG A 64 1.72 -4.96 -14.01
N ALA A 65 1.87 -6.27 -14.01
CA ALA A 65 2.46 -7.02 -15.10
C ALA A 65 1.70 -6.73 -16.41
N ILE A 66 2.42 -6.56 -17.52
CA ILE A 66 1.79 -6.25 -18.82
C ILE A 66 0.73 -7.28 -19.25
N THR A 67 0.87 -8.52 -18.80
CA THR A 67 -0.06 -9.62 -19.12
C THR A 67 -1.33 -9.62 -18.27
N ASP A 68 -1.39 -8.83 -17.20
CA ASP A 68 -2.56 -8.72 -16.35
C ASP A 68 -3.51 -7.61 -16.85
N SER A 69 -4.74 -7.61 -16.35
CA SER A 69 -5.69 -6.51 -16.50
C SER A 69 -5.06 -5.19 -16.06
N LEU A 70 -5.27 -4.10 -16.82
CA LEU A 70 -4.63 -2.80 -16.57
C LEU A 70 -3.09 -2.87 -16.51
N GLY A 71 -2.48 -3.83 -17.23
CA GLY A 71 -1.04 -4.05 -17.24
C GLY A 71 -0.23 -2.81 -17.60
N GLY A 72 0.94 -2.66 -16.96
CA GLY A 72 1.84 -1.54 -17.12
C GLY A 72 1.44 -0.26 -16.37
N LEU A 73 0.30 -0.24 -15.69
CA LEU A 73 -0.13 0.86 -14.83
C LEU A 73 0.35 0.66 -13.38
N TRP A 74 0.46 1.76 -12.64
CA TRP A 74 0.98 1.80 -11.27
C TRP A 74 -0.14 1.85 -10.22
N GLU A 75 0.07 1.16 -9.11
CA GLU A 75 -0.82 1.15 -7.94
C GLU A 75 -0.05 0.84 -6.66
N GLY A 76 -0.70 0.96 -5.51
CA GLY A 76 -0.14 0.46 -4.25
C GLY A 76 -0.42 -1.03 -4.06
N PRO A 77 0.30 -1.69 -3.14
CA PRO A 77 0.00 -3.06 -2.82
C PRO A 77 -1.45 -3.24 -2.36
N GLY A 78 -2.05 -4.38 -2.70
CA GLY A 78 -3.35 -4.80 -2.20
C GLY A 78 -4.22 -5.52 -3.23
N GLY A 79 -5.06 -6.40 -2.72
CA GLY A 79 -5.98 -7.20 -3.51
C GLY A 79 -7.33 -7.40 -2.83
N SER A 80 -8.04 -8.44 -3.24
CA SER A 80 -9.33 -8.78 -2.67
C SER A 80 -9.15 -9.43 -1.28
N CYS A 81 -10.08 -9.16 -0.37
CA CYS A 81 -10.22 -10.00 0.81
C CYS A 81 -10.61 -11.42 0.41
N ASP A 82 -10.02 -12.42 1.06
CA ASP A 82 -10.40 -13.83 0.96
C ASP A 82 -11.32 -14.17 2.13
N ASP A 83 -12.33 -15.03 1.94
CA ASP A 83 -13.26 -15.41 3.02
C ASP A 83 -12.61 -16.29 4.09
N THR A 84 -11.40 -16.80 3.83
CA THR A 84 -10.56 -17.52 4.78
C THR A 84 -9.61 -16.61 5.57
N ASP A 85 -9.49 -15.33 5.21
CA ASP A 85 -8.75 -14.35 6.02
C ASP A 85 -9.43 -14.17 7.39
N ALA A 86 -8.65 -14.03 8.47
CA ALA A 86 -9.24 -13.91 9.81
C ALA A 86 -10.01 -12.59 9.99
N THR A 87 -9.46 -11.48 9.51
CA THR A 87 -10.06 -10.13 9.49
C THR A 87 -9.67 -9.39 8.22
N VAL A 88 -10.30 -8.23 7.95
CA VAL A 88 -9.91 -7.34 6.85
C VAL A 88 -8.45 -6.89 6.96
N LEU A 89 -7.95 -6.72 8.18
CA LEU A 89 -6.58 -6.29 8.44
C LEU A 89 -5.56 -7.42 8.22
N ASP A 90 -5.95 -8.68 8.43
CA ASP A 90 -5.12 -9.81 8.04
C ASP A 90 -5.02 -9.93 6.50
N SER A 91 -6.09 -9.60 5.75
CA SER A 91 -6.00 -9.47 4.28
C SER A 91 -4.94 -8.43 3.86
N VAL A 92 -4.85 -7.29 4.56
CA VAL A 92 -3.83 -6.26 4.28
C VAL A 92 -2.43 -6.84 4.46
N ALA A 93 -2.18 -7.53 5.56
CA ALA A 93 -0.88 -8.13 5.84
C ALA A 93 -0.50 -9.23 4.83
N ARG A 94 -1.47 -10.06 4.44
CA ARG A 94 -1.29 -11.11 3.42
C ARG A 94 -0.88 -10.50 2.08
N GLU A 95 -1.68 -9.58 1.55
CA GLU A 95 -1.44 -8.98 0.23
C GLU A 95 -0.12 -8.21 0.17
N VAL A 96 0.21 -7.44 1.23
CA VAL A 96 1.51 -6.76 1.32
C VAL A 96 2.65 -7.78 1.23
N TYR A 97 2.55 -8.89 1.95
CA TYR A 97 3.58 -9.93 1.91
C TYR A 97 3.66 -10.63 0.55
N GLU A 98 2.52 -11.00 -0.03
CA GLU A 98 2.46 -11.70 -1.32
C GLU A 98 3.04 -10.85 -2.45
N GLU A 99 2.70 -9.56 -2.51
CA GLU A 99 3.07 -8.68 -3.62
C GLU A 99 4.44 -7.99 -3.45
N THR A 100 4.95 -7.89 -2.22
CA THR A 100 6.19 -7.12 -1.94
C THR A 100 7.25 -7.90 -1.15
N GLY A 101 6.89 -9.02 -0.54
CA GLY A 101 7.75 -9.75 0.40
C GLY A 101 8.00 -9.04 1.73
N LEU A 102 7.39 -7.88 1.98
CA LEU A 102 7.49 -7.13 3.23
C LEU A 102 6.50 -7.66 4.27
N HIS A 103 6.84 -7.52 5.54
CA HIS A 103 5.98 -7.95 6.64
C HIS A 103 5.42 -6.73 7.36
N VAL A 104 4.09 -6.58 7.37
CA VAL A 104 3.42 -5.53 8.14
C VAL A 104 3.79 -5.67 9.62
N SER A 105 4.16 -4.56 10.24
CA SER A 105 4.47 -4.45 11.67
C SER A 105 3.39 -3.69 12.43
N HIS A 106 2.78 -2.69 11.79
CA HIS A 106 1.77 -1.84 12.38
C HIS A 106 0.81 -1.29 11.32
N ILE A 107 -0.50 -1.34 11.58
CA ILE A 107 -1.52 -0.70 10.74
C ILE A 107 -1.99 0.57 11.45
N ARG A 108 -1.67 1.72 10.85
CA ARG A 108 -1.76 3.05 11.46
C ARG A 108 -3.12 3.68 11.29
N ASP A 109 -3.61 3.76 10.06
CA ASP A 109 -4.84 4.50 9.78
C ASP A 109 -5.54 4.00 8.52
N LEU A 110 -6.84 4.25 8.43
CA LEU A 110 -7.62 4.16 7.21
C LEU A 110 -7.53 5.50 6.48
N VAL A 111 -6.88 5.50 5.33
CA VAL A 111 -6.60 6.72 4.57
C VAL A 111 -7.68 7.02 3.53
N ALA A 112 -8.21 5.99 2.87
CA ALA A 112 -9.17 6.18 1.78
C ALA A 112 -10.20 5.05 1.69
N VAL A 113 -11.41 5.40 1.23
CA VAL A 113 -12.49 4.44 0.92
C VAL A 113 -13.07 4.73 -0.46
N ASP A 114 -12.82 3.85 -1.42
CA ASP A 114 -13.36 3.93 -2.77
C ASP A 114 -14.52 2.96 -2.97
N ARG A 115 -15.48 3.32 -3.82
CA ARG A 115 -16.65 2.50 -4.14
C ARG A 115 -16.93 2.55 -5.63
N TRP A 116 -17.27 1.41 -6.22
CA TRP A 116 -17.67 1.35 -7.62
C TRP A 116 -18.58 0.16 -7.91
N ASP A 117 -19.41 0.33 -8.93
CA ASP A 117 -20.28 -0.71 -9.47
C ASP A 117 -19.79 -1.07 -10.87
N ARG A 118 -19.66 -2.37 -11.16
CA ARG A 118 -19.36 -2.85 -12.52
C ARG A 118 -20.14 -4.11 -12.83
N VAL A 119 -20.47 -4.31 -14.10
CA VAL A 119 -20.96 -5.61 -14.57
C VAL A 119 -19.80 -6.35 -15.23
N LYS A 120 -19.46 -7.54 -14.74
CA LYS A 120 -18.44 -8.41 -15.30
C LYS A 120 -19.07 -9.78 -15.56
N ASP A 121 -18.98 -10.27 -16.79
CA ASP A 121 -19.52 -11.59 -17.19
C ASP A 121 -21.00 -11.82 -16.82
N GLY A 122 -21.80 -10.74 -16.80
CA GLY A 122 -23.22 -10.76 -16.44
C GLY A 122 -23.50 -10.68 -14.94
N GLU A 123 -22.47 -10.72 -14.10
CA GLU A 123 -22.56 -10.52 -12.65
C GLU A 123 -22.40 -9.04 -12.30
N HIS A 124 -23.23 -8.54 -11.39
CA HIS A 124 -23.13 -7.19 -10.87
C HIS A 124 -22.23 -7.17 -9.64
N ILE A 125 -21.06 -6.54 -9.78
CA ILE A 125 -20.07 -6.36 -8.72
C ILE A 125 -20.26 -4.97 -8.12
N LYS A 126 -20.61 -4.92 -6.84
CA LYS A 126 -20.60 -3.71 -6.01
C LYS A 126 -19.40 -3.78 -5.08
N ALA A 127 -18.37 -3.03 -5.43
CA ALA A 127 -17.08 -3.10 -4.77
C ALA A 127 -16.87 -1.94 -3.81
N ILE A 128 -16.21 -2.24 -2.69
CA ILE A 128 -15.67 -1.26 -1.74
C ILE A 128 -14.20 -1.57 -1.48
N LYS A 129 -13.34 -0.54 -1.56
CA LYS A 129 -11.91 -0.63 -1.26
C LYS A 129 -11.56 0.20 -0.04
N PHE A 130 -10.88 -0.40 0.93
CA PHE A 130 -10.31 0.27 2.10
C PHE A 130 -8.79 0.32 1.96
N SER A 131 -8.20 1.51 1.98
CA SER A 131 -6.74 1.66 1.84
C SER A 131 -6.13 2.21 3.12
N PHE A 132 -5.16 1.50 3.67
CA PHE A 132 -4.58 1.76 4.98
C PHE A 132 -3.13 2.23 4.87
N TRP A 133 -2.70 3.08 5.80
CA TRP A 133 -1.28 3.33 6.01
C TRP A 133 -0.71 2.24 6.93
N VAL A 134 0.36 1.59 6.48
CA VAL A 134 1.04 0.51 7.23
C VAL A 134 2.54 0.77 7.35
N ASP A 135 3.09 0.36 8.48
CA ASP A 135 4.52 0.21 8.69
C ASP A 135 4.93 -1.26 8.47
N VAL A 136 6.19 -1.46 8.10
CA VAL A 136 6.76 -2.79 7.84
C VAL A 136 7.95 -3.06 8.74
N HIS A 137 8.18 -4.33 9.09
CA HIS A 137 9.29 -4.73 9.96
C HIS A 137 10.64 -4.38 9.33
N GLU A 138 10.78 -4.55 8.02
CA GLU A 138 12.02 -4.33 7.28
C GLU A 138 12.53 -2.89 7.41
N ALA A 139 11.63 -1.90 7.58
CA ALA A 139 11.98 -0.49 7.78
C ALA A 139 12.66 -0.22 9.14
N HIS A 140 12.54 -1.15 10.09
CA HIS A 140 13.06 -1.03 11.46
C HIS A 140 14.22 -1.99 11.77
N GLN A 141 14.60 -2.87 10.84
CA GLN A 141 15.63 -3.90 11.06
C GLN A 141 17.06 -3.39 10.82
N ALA A 142 17.51 -2.32 11.49
CA ALA A 142 18.94 -2.05 11.55
C ALA A 142 19.58 -2.95 12.62
N PRO A 143 20.61 -3.78 12.32
CA PRO A 143 21.39 -4.42 13.38
C PRO A 143 21.95 -3.32 14.29
N GLU A 144 21.89 -3.51 15.63
CA GLU A 144 22.36 -2.53 16.63
C GLU A 144 23.81 -2.04 16.39
N ASN A 145 24.59 -2.77 15.58
CA ASN A 145 25.99 -2.48 15.24
C ASN A 145 26.25 -2.24 13.75
N SER A 146 25.22 -2.04 12.92
CA SER A 146 25.43 -1.66 11.53
C SER A 146 25.61 -0.15 11.43
N HIS A 147 26.74 0.29 10.87
CA HIS A 147 26.93 1.71 10.51
C HIS A 147 26.02 2.17 9.37
N PHE A 148 25.31 1.24 8.72
CA PHE A 148 24.35 1.51 7.65
C PHE A 148 23.00 0.89 8.02
N ALA A 149 21.92 1.67 7.98
CA ALA A 149 20.59 1.07 7.94
C ALA A 149 20.53 0.16 6.69
N PRO A 150 19.96 -1.05 6.75
CA PRO A 150 19.77 -1.83 5.54
C PRO A 150 18.91 -1.02 4.56
N ASP A 151 19.29 -1.06 3.27
CA ASP A 151 18.48 -0.46 2.22
C ASP A 151 17.28 -1.37 1.95
N TRP A 152 16.35 -1.42 2.90
CA TRP A 152 15.15 -2.26 2.84
C TRP A 152 14.26 -1.89 1.65
N GLU A 153 14.39 -0.66 1.14
CA GLU A 153 13.77 -0.17 -0.09
C GLU A 153 14.12 -1.02 -1.31
N ASP A 154 15.27 -1.69 -1.29
CA ASP A 154 15.77 -2.56 -2.35
C ASP A 154 15.44 -4.05 -2.12
N GLN A 155 14.76 -4.37 -1.02
CA GLN A 155 14.41 -5.75 -0.66
C GLN A 155 13.01 -6.17 -1.11
N ILE A 156 12.35 -5.36 -1.95
CA ILE A 156 11.04 -5.67 -2.52
C ILE A 156 11.13 -6.92 -3.40
N LYS A 157 10.32 -7.93 -3.07
CA LYS A 157 10.15 -9.16 -3.84
C LYS A 157 8.76 -9.17 -4.45
N LEU A 158 8.70 -8.81 -5.72
CA LEU A 158 7.44 -8.77 -6.46
C LEU A 158 6.89 -10.18 -6.70
N ALA A 159 5.56 -10.32 -6.64
CA ALA A 159 4.83 -11.49 -7.10
C ALA A 159 4.96 -11.63 -8.64
N PRO A 160 5.76 -12.59 -9.14
CA PRO A 160 5.98 -12.71 -10.58
C PRO A 160 4.69 -13.18 -11.26
N GLY A 161 4.13 -12.36 -12.15
CA GLY A 161 2.87 -12.62 -12.85
C GLY A 161 1.80 -11.56 -12.57
N GLU A 162 1.86 -10.91 -11.42
CA GLU A 162 0.94 -9.83 -11.02
C GLU A 162 1.61 -8.46 -11.13
N HIS A 163 2.89 -8.36 -10.73
CA HIS A 163 3.68 -7.12 -10.82
C HIS A 163 5.06 -7.37 -11.43
N GLU A 164 5.54 -6.40 -12.20
CA GLU A 164 6.80 -6.51 -12.95
C GLU A 164 7.88 -5.51 -12.50
N GLN A 165 7.48 -4.41 -11.85
CA GLN A 165 8.38 -3.35 -11.38
C GLN A 165 7.83 -2.71 -10.10
N TYR A 166 8.70 -2.09 -9.31
CA TYR A 166 8.30 -1.21 -8.20
C TYR A 166 8.99 0.15 -8.33
N ARG A 167 8.42 1.15 -7.65
CA ARG A 167 8.98 2.51 -7.57
C ARG A 167 8.61 3.15 -6.25
N TRP A 168 9.56 3.88 -5.68
CA TRP A 168 9.33 4.81 -4.58
C TRP A 168 9.00 6.19 -5.14
N VAL A 169 7.75 6.62 -5.03
CA VAL A 169 7.26 7.91 -5.58
C VAL A 169 7.21 8.97 -4.49
N THR A 170 7.55 10.21 -4.83
CA THR A 170 7.39 11.38 -3.96
C THR A 170 6.01 12.03 -4.14
N GLU A 171 5.56 12.79 -3.15
CA GLU A 171 4.32 13.59 -3.26
C GLU A 171 4.33 14.51 -4.51
N ALA A 172 5.49 15.12 -4.80
CA ALA A 172 5.65 16.01 -5.95
C ALA A 172 5.46 15.29 -7.29
N GLU A 173 5.98 14.08 -7.45
CA GLU A 173 5.77 13.25 -8.65
C GLU A 173 4.29 12.89 -8.83
N VAL A 174 3.59 12.54 -7.75
CA VAL A 174 2.13 12.29 -7.80
C VAL A 174 1.36 13.53 -8.23
N ARG A 175 1.72 14.71 -7.72
CA ARG A 175 1.11 16.00 -8.13
C ARG A 175 1.35 16.31 -9.61
N ARG A 176 2.56 16.08 -10.10
CA ARG A 176 2.90 16.27 -11.53
C ARG A 176 2.11 15.33 -12.44
N TYR A 177 1.96 14.06 -12.06
CA TYR A 177 1.11 13.13 -12.80
C TYR A 177 -0.33 13.64 -12.89
N LEU A 178 -0.92 14.06 -11.77
CA LEU A 178 -2.28 14.61 -11.75
C LEU A 178 -2.44 15.92 -12.53
N ALA A 179 -1.36 16.69 -12.67
CA ALA A 179 -1.31 17.89 -13.52
C ALA A 179 -1.11 17.57 -15.01
N GLY A 180 -0.85 16.31 -15.38
CA GLY A 180 -0.53 15.90 -16.76
C GLY A 180 0.90 16.24 -17.19
N GLU A 181 1.81 16.46 -16.23
CA GLU A 181 3.18 16.90 -16.46
C GLU A 181 4.22 15.77 -16.40
N ASP A 182 3.79 14.56 -16.00
CA ASP A 182 4.64 13.39 -15.88
C ASP A 182 3.84 12.10 -16.12
N GLU A 183 4.15 11.38 -17.20
CA GLU A 183 3.53 10.10 -17.54
C GLU A 183 4.34 8.89 -17.05
N ALA A 184 5.50 9.09 -16.41
CA ALA A 184 6.36 8.00 -15.94
C ALA A 184 5.71 7.17 -14.83
N VAL A 185 4.72 7.72 -14.13
CA VAL A 185 3.93 7.05 -13.08
C VAL A 185 2.44 7.10 -13.45
N LYS A 186 2.08 6.41 -14.53
CA LYS A 186 0.67 6.31 -14.94
C LYS A 186 -0.12 5.38 -14.02
N PHE A 187 -0.91 5.94 -13.12
CA PHE A 187 -1.72 5.17 -12.17
C PHE A 187 -2.85 4.39 -12.85
N THR A 188 -3.29 3.30 -12.21
CA THR A 188 -4.47 2.52 -12.64
C THR A 188 -5.71 3.40 -12.78
N PHE A 189 -5.93 4.30 -11.82
CA PHE A 189 -6.99 5.29 -11.85
C PHE A 189 -6.51 6.64 -11.29
N PRO A 190 -7.07 7.78 -11.74
CA PRO A 190 -6.80 9.07 -11.13
C PRO A 190 -7.18 9.15 -9.64
N ALA A 191 -8.17 8.36 -9.20
CA ALA A 191 -8.54 8.24 -7.79
C ALA A 191 -7.40 7.64 -6.96
N THR A 192 -6.72 6.61 -7.46
CA THR A 192 -5.54 6.02 -6.81
C THR A 192 -4.48 7.07 -6.53
N ALA A 193 -4.14 7.93 -7.50
CA ALA A 193 -3.17 9.00 -7.30
C ALA A 193 -3.64 10.05 -6.25
N LYS A 194 -4.93 10.38 -6.21
CA LYS A 194 -5.48 11.27 -5.18
C LYS A 194 -5.38 10.65 -3.78
N ASN A 195 -5.61 9.36 -3.66
CA ASN A 195 -5.48 8.66 -2.37
C ASN A 195 -4.03 8.63 -1.89
N TYR A 196 -3.05 8.55 -2.79
CA TYR A 196 -1.64 8.75 -2.44
C TYR A 196 -1.38 10.17 -1.89
N LEU A 197 -1.98 11.22 -2.46
CA LEU A 197 -1.84 12.56 -1.90
C LEU A 197 -2.46 12.69 -0.49
N GLU A 198 -3.59 12.03 -0.24
CA GLU A 198 -4.15 11.96 1.11
C GLU A 198 -3.23 11.18 2.06
N ALA A 199 -2.66 10.06 1.60
CA ALA A 199 -1.71 9.28 2.38
C ALA A 199 -0.49 10.13 2.79
N PHE A 200 0.10 10.91 1.86
CA PHE A 200 1.17 11.85 2.19
C PHE A 200 0.71 12.92 3.18
N ALA A 201 -0.52 13.44 3.02
CA ALA A 201 -1.07 14.44 3.94
C ALA A 201 -1.28 13.89 5.35
N VAL A 202 -1.69 12.63 5.50
CA VAL A 202 -1.80 11.93 6.79
C VAL A 202 -0.41 11.68 7.37
N TYR A 203 0.51 11.12 6.58
CA TYR A 203 1.88 10.81 7.01
C TYR A 203 2.66 12.05 7.47
N ASN A 204 2.47 13.21 6.83
CA ASN A 204 3.20 14.43 7.18
C ASN A 204 2.63 15.17 8.40
N ARG A 205 1.52 14.71 9.01
CA ARG A 205 0.92 15.31 10.21
C ARG A 205 1.45 14.73 11.52
N VAL A 206 2.09 13.56 11.47
CA VAL A 206 2.71 12.87 12.60
C VAL A 206 4.18 13.25 12.74
#